data_AF-A0A6B2VF54-F1
#
_entry.id   AF-A0A6B2VF54-F1
#
_cell.length_a   1.000
_cell.length_b   1.000
_cell.length_c   1.000
_cell.angle_alpha   90.00
_cell.angle_beta   90.00
_cell.angle_gamma   90.00
#
_symmetry.space_group_name_H-M   'P 1'
#
loop_
_entity.id
_entity.type
_entity.pdbx_description
1 polymer ?
#
loop_
_entity_poly.entity_id
_entity_poly.type
_entity_poly.pdbx_seq_one_letter_code
_entity_poly.pdbx_strand_id
1 'polypeptide(L)'
;MSTYLHDGIPFDLTRLYADVTGVCWQWTGQHNAAGEPMMRSHTEDRETDISLPDLYASHGPLIIIATRPHASLIRDALTAVNG
;
A
#
# COMPACT_ATOMS: atom_id res chain seq x y z
N MET A 1 -5.52 -1.24 -13.45
CA MET A 1 -5.95 -1.74 -12.12
C MET A 1 -5.30 -3.10 -11.95
N SER A 2 -4.40 -3.24 -10.98
CA SER A 2 -3.68 -4.51 -10.75
C SER A 2 -4.03 -4.98 -9.35
N THR A 3 -4.74 -6.11 -9.27
CA THR A 3 -5.24 -6.67 -8.02
C THR A 3 -4.62 -8.04 -7.81
N TYR A 4 -4.16 -8.31 -6.59
CA TYR A 4 -3.65 -9.61 -6.17
C TYR A 4 -4.57 -10.20 -5.11
N LEU A 5 -4.86 -11.50 -5.19
CA LEU A 5 -5.69 -12.20 -4.21
C LEU A 5 -4.78 -12.98 -3.26
N HIS A 6 -4.79 -12.60 -1.98
CA HIS A 6 -4.07 -13.31 -0.92
C HIS A 6 -5.10 -13.87 0.07
N ASP A 7 -5.24 -15.19 0.15
CA ASP A 7 -6.16 -15.89 1.05
C ASP A 7 -7.60 -15.33 1.03
N GLY A 8 -8.10 -15.02 -0.17
CA GLY A 8 -9.45 -14.46 -0.37
C GLY A 8 -9.57 -12.95 -0.13
N ILE A 9 -8.49 -12.28 0.28
CA ILE A 9 -8.43 -10.84 0.48
C ILE A 9 -7.84 -10.17 -0.78
N PRO A 10 -8.56 -9.24 -1.42
CA PRO A 10 -8.05 -8.52 -2.57
C PRO A 10 -7.13 -7.36 -2.15
N PHE A 11 -5.92 -7.35 -2.68
CA PHE A 11 -4.94 -6.27 -2.57
C PHE A 11 -4.92 -5.45 -3.86
N ASP A 12 -5.18 -4.16 -3.77
CA ASP A 12 -5.03 -3.19 -4.86
C ASP A 12 -3.56 -2.74 -4.92
N LEU A 13 -2.80 -3.30 -5.86
CA LEU A 13 -1.37 -3.04 -6.00
C LEU A 13 -1.04 -1.60 -6.45
N THR A 14 -2.06 -0.79 -6.72
CA THR A 14 -1.88 0.66 -6.97
C THR A 14 -1.82 1.49 -5.69
N ARG A 15 -2.07 0.87 -4.53
CA ARG A 15 -2.10 1.54 -3.23
C ARG A 15 -0.80 1.37 -2.45
N LEU A 16 -0.60 2.31 -1.52
CA LEU A 16 0.40 2.21 -0.47
C LEU A 16 -0.22 1.47 0.72
N TYR A 17 0.54 0.56 1.31
CA TYR A 17 0.14 -0.20 2.48
C TYR A 17 1.08 0.10 3.65
N ALA A 18 0.58 0.03 4.87
CA ALA A 18 1.40 0.00 6.08
C ALA A 18 1.32 -1.40 6.69
N ASP A 19 2.41 -1.88 7.25
CA ASP A 19 2.34 -3.01 8.18
C ASP A 19 1.90 -2.57 9.58
N VAL A 20 1.77 -3.54 10.51
CA VAL A 20 1.32 -3.29 11.88
C VAL A 20 2.30 -2.42 12.70
N THR A 21 3.53 -2.25 12.22
CA THR A 21 4.55 -1.38 12.84
C THR A 21 4.54 0.04 12.27
N GLY A 22 3.79 0.27 11.20
CA GLY A 22 3.68 1.56 10.51
C GLY A 22 4.66 1.74 9.36
N VAL A 23 5.48 0.72 9.03
CA VAL A 23 6.37 0.78 7.87
C VAL A 23 5.54 0.71 6.59
N CYS A 24 5.82 1.61 5.66
CA CYS A 24 5.06 1.76 4.42
C CYS A 24 5.66 0.93 3.30
N TRP A 25 4.83 0.13 2.63
CA TRP A 25 5.18 -0.81 1.57
C TRP A 25 4.41 -0.50 0.28
N GLN A 26 5.13 -0.49 -0.83
CA GLN A 26 4.55 -0.29 -2.16
C GLN A 26 4.96 -1.41 -3.11
N TRP A 27 4.04 -1.81 -3.98
CA TRP A 27 4.35 -2.74 -5.06
C TRP A 27 5.37 -2.14 -6.04
N THR A 28 6.40 -2.91 -6.38
CA THR A 28 7.49 -2.46 -7.27
C THR A 28 7.13 -2.53 -8.75
N GLY A 29 5.95 -3.06 -9.08
CA GLY A 29 5.56 -3.39 -10.46
C GLY A 29 6.06 -4.76 -10.91
N GLN A 30 6.85 -5.46 -10.09
CA GLN A 30 7.40 -6.79 -10.41
C GLN A 30 6.66 -7.90 -9.67
N HIS A 31 6.71 -9.10 -10.23
CA HIS A 31 6.30 -10.34 -9.58
C HIS A 31 7.50 -11.29 -9.53
N ASN A 32 7.56 -12.16 -8.52
CA ASN A 32 8.55 -13.24 -8.49
C ASN A 32 8.16 -14.39 -9.44
N ALA A 33 8.96 -15.46 -9.46
CA ALA A 33 8.72 -16.64 -10.30
C ALA A 33 7.41 -17.38 -9.97
N ALA A 34 6.87 -17.22 -8.76
CA ALA A 34 5.59 -17.78 -8.35
C ALA A 34 4.40 -16.88 -8.73
N GLY A 35 4.65 -15.70 -9.32
CA GLY A 35 3.61 -14.73 -9.66
C GLY A 35 3.14 -13.90 -8.47
N GLU A 36 3.93 -13.82 -7.39
CA GLU A 36 3.60 -13.02 -6.20
C GLU A 36 4.14 -11.59 -6.34
N PRO A 37 3.36 -10.57 -5.96
CA PRO A 37 3.79 -9.18 -6.07
C PRO A 37 4.99 -8.91 -5.16
N MET A 38 5.99 -8.23 -5.69
CA MET A 38 7.16 -7.80 -4.92
C MET A 38 6.92 -6.42 -4.30
N MET A 39 7.06 -6.31 -2.99
CA MET A 39 6.81 -5.13 -2.17
C MET A 39 8.13 -4.54 -1.68
N ARG A 40 8.21 -3.22 -1.62
CA ARG A 40 9.38 -2.47 -1.14
C ARG A 40 8.98 -1.45 -0.08
N SER A 41 9.78 -1.36 0.97
CA SER A 41 9.63 -0.35 2.02
C SER A 41 10.06 1.04 1.56
N HIS A 42 9.34 2.07 1.99
CA HIS A 42 9.69 3.48 1.78
C HIS A 42 10.61 4.07 2.86
N THR A 43 10.89 3.33 3.94
CA THR A 43 11.64 3.84 5.10
C THR A 43 13.04 3.28 5.27
N GLU A 44 13.46 2.30 4.47
CA GLU A 44 14.76 1.63 4.66
C GLU A 44 15.73 1.83 3.49
N ASP A 45 16.97 2.18 3.82
CA ASP A 45 18.16 2.23 2.93
C ASP A 45 18.67 0.83 2.52
N ARG A 46 17.84 -0.22 2.64
CA ARG A 46 18.15 -1.56 2.17
C ARG A 46 17.11 -2.03 1.17
N GLU A 47 17.53 -2.09 -0.09
CA GLU A 47 16.80 -2.58 -1.25
C GLU A 47 16.54 -4.10 -1.17
N THR A 48 15.73 -4.56 -0.20
CA THR A 48 15.23 -5.93 -0.25
C THR A 48 13.75 -5.90 -0.56
N ASP A 49 13.44 -6.33 -1.77
CA ASP A 49 12.07 -6.61 -2.18
C ASP A 49 11.64 -7.92 -1.51
N ILE A 50 10.45 -7.91 -0.91
CA ILE A 50 9.83 -9.07 -0.28
C ILE A 50 8.51 -9.37 -0.98
N SER A 51 8.11 -10.63 -1.10
CA SER A 51 6.81 -10.97 -1.68
C SER A 51 5.68 -10.47 -0.77
N LEU A 52 4.51 -10.14 -1.33
CA LEU A 52 3.34 -9.73 -0.54
C LEU A 52 2.92 -10.82 0.47
N PRO A 53 2.85 -12.12 0.12
CA PRO A 53 2.57 -13.17 1.09
C PRO A 53 3.60 -13.27 2.21
N ASP A 54 4.90 -13.21 1.91
CA ASP A 54 5.95 -13.29 2.94
C ASP A 54 5.91 -12.06 3.85
N LEU A 55 5.68 -10.88 3.28
CA LEU A 55 5.46 -9.64 4.03
C LEU A 55 4.26 -9.77 4.97
N TYR A 56 3.13 -10.29 4.48
CA TYR A 56 1.94 -10.52 5.32
C TYR A 56 2.22 -11.52 6.44
N ALA A 57 2.94 -12.60 6.15
CA ALA A 57 3.27 -13.63 7.14
C ALA A 57 4.23 -13.12 8.23
N SER A 58 5.19 -12.26 7.86
CA SER A 58 6.23 -11.77 8.77
C SER A 58 5.83 -10.50 9.55
N HIS A 59 5.11 -9.58 8.90
CA HIS A 59 4.72 -8.29 9.48
C HIS A 59 3.23 -8.20 9.81
N GLY A 60 2.46 -9.24 9.53
CA GLY A 60 1.03 -9.30 9.79
C GLY A 60 0.19 -8.56 8.73
N PRO A 61 -1.10 -8.34 9.01
CA PRO A 61 -2.02 -7.74 8.06
C PRO A 61 -1.59 -6.34 7.59
N LEU A 62 -1.64 -6.14 6.28
CA LEU A 62 -1.33 -4.87 5.66
C LEU A 62 -2.55 -3.94 5.61
N ILE A 63 -2.36 -2.71 6.08
CA ILE A 63 -3.37 -1.67 6.22
C ILE A 63 -3.25 -0.70 5.06
N ILE A 64 -4.35 -0.47 4.31
CA ILE A 64 -4.34 0.49 3.21
C ILE A 64 -4.10 1.90 3.76
N ILE A 65 -3.11 2.60 3.23
CA ILE A 65 -2.89 4.01 3.52
C ILE A 65 -3.78 4.83 2.58
N ALA A 66 -4.78 5.50 3.16
CA ALA A 66 -5.62 6.43 2.42
C ALA A 66 -4.76 7.58 1.88
N THR A 67 -4.86 7.82 0.57
CA THR A 67 -4.29 9.03 -0.04
C THR A 67 -4.93 10.25 0.62
N ARG A 68 -4.11 11.08 1.28
CA ARG A 68 -4.57 12.32 1.89
C ARG A 68 -5.18 13.20 0.79
N PRO A 69 -6.40 13.75 0.99
CA PRO A 69 -6.98 14.67 0.01
C PRO A 69 -6.05 15.87 -0.21
N HIS A 70 -5.99 16.34 -1.45
CA HIS A 70 -5.22 17.54 -1.76
C HIS A 70 -5.79 18.75 -1.00
N ALA A 71 -4.93 19.68 -0.56
CA ALA A 71 -5.34 20.82 0.25
C ALA A 71 -6.39 21.71 -0.44
N SER A 72 -6.40 21.75 -1.78
CA SER A 72 -7.44 22.44 -2.56
C SER A 72 -8.83 21.83 -2.32
N LEU A 73 -8.92 20.50 -2.34
CA LEU A 73 -10.19 19.78 -2.18
C LEU A 73 -10.77 19.97 -0.76
N ILE A 74 -9.88 20.04 0.24
CA ILE A 74 -10.27 20.37 1.61
C ILE A 74 -10.77 21.82 1.70
N ARG A 75 -10.07 22.75 1.05
CA ARG A 75 -10.46 24.17 1.02
C ARG A 75 -11.83 24.37 0.36
N ASP A 76 -12.05 23.73 -0.79
CA ASP A 76 -13.30 23.82 -1.54
C ASP A 76 -14.49 23.30 -0.71
N ALA A 77 -14.30 22.17 -0.02
CA ALA A 77 -15.30 21.61 0.88
C ALA A 77 -15.64 22.55 2.06
N LEU A 78 -14.63 23.19 2.66
CA LEU A 78 -14.84 24.14 3.75
C LEU A 78 -15.56 25.41 3.28
N THR A 79 -15.30 25.88 2.07
CA THR A 79 -16.02 27.04 1.52
C THR A 79 -17.47 26.72 1.17
N ALA A 80 -17.76 25.50 0.70
CA ALA A 80 -19.11 25.07 0.35
C ALA A 80 -20.04 24.88 1.57
N VAL A 81 -19.48 24.59 2.75
CA VAL A 81 -20.26 24.44 4.01
C VAL A 81 -20.60 25.80 4.65
N ASN A 82 -19.81 26.84 4.35
CA ASN A 82 -19.96 28.18 4.94
C ASN A 82 -20.65 29.18 4.00
N GLY A 83 -21.13 28.73 2.83
CA GLY A 83 -21.75 29.55 1.78
C GLY A 83 -23.25 29.35 1.67
#